data_AF-A0A0F2P8I4-F1
#
_entry.id   AF-A0A0F2P8I4-F1
#
_cell.length_a   1.000
_cell.length_b   1.000
_cell.length_c   1.000
_cell.angle_alpha   90.00
_cell.angle_beta   90.00
_cell.angle_gamma   90.00
#
_symmetry.space_group_name_H-M   'P 1'
#
loop_
_entity.id
_entity.type
_entity.pdbx_description
1 polymer ?
#
loop_
_entity_poly.entity_id
_entity_poly.type
_entity_poly.pdbx_seq_one_letter_code
_entity_poly.pdbx_strand_id
1 'polypeptide(L)'
;MGVPATAIEAAVAARSLSAMRDQRAAAQARFGLPAQQGRRVGQEVIEDLEKALLAGKVAAYAQGFAVMAAASSEFGWNLPMATIARIWRAGCIIRSRFLGEIATAFTTDPDVANLALTPAFSKIIEDTDASLRRVVAESALNGLPIPALSSALAYFDTYRRARGSANLIQAQRDFFGAHGFARLDQEGGDHHGPWGGTG
;
A
#
# COMPACT_ATOMS: atom_id res chain seq x y z
N MET A 1 2.61 14.88 -8.34
CA MET A 1 2.75 14.51 -6.91
C MET A 1 3.40 13.14 -6.69
N GLY A 2 3.13 12.08 -7.48
CA GLY A 2 3.91 10.84 -7.42
C GLY A 2 3.79 10.04 -6.11
N VAL A 3 2.67 10.17 -5.39
CA VAL A 3 2.44 9.49 -4.10
C VAL A 3 1.71 8.16 -4.33
N PRO A 4 2.22 7.03 -3.82
CA PRO A 4 1.60 5.73 -4.01
C PRO A 4 0.35 5.56 -3.12
N ALA A 5 -0.84 5.54 -3.74
CA ALA A 5 -2.12 5.30 -3.07
C ALA A 5 -2.68 3.91 -3.40
N THR A 6 -1.79 2.92 -3.35
CA THR A 6 -1.98 1.61 -3.99
C THR A 6 -3.20 0.83 -3.49
N ALA A 7 -3.56 0.94 -2.20
CA ALA A 7 -4.75 0.29 -1.66
C ALA A 7 -6.05 0.92 -2.21
N ILE A 8 -6.07 2.24 -2.41
CA ILE A 8 -7.19 2.98 -3.00
C ILE A 8 -7.28 2.68 -4.50
N GLU A 9 -6.14 2.67 -5.20
CA GLU A 9 -6.05 2.29 -6.61
C GLU A 9 -6.57 0.86 -6.84
N ALA A 10 -6.17 -0.09 -6.00
CA ALA A 10 -6.64 -1.47 -6.03
C ALA A 10 -8.16 -1.56 -5.82
N ALA A 11 -8.75 -0.73 -4.97
CA ALA A 11 -10.19 -0.67 -4.77
C ALA A 11 -10.94 -0.15 -6.02
N VAL A 12 -10.38 0.86 -6.71
CA VAL A 12 -10.94 1.35 -7.99
C VAL A 12 -10.85 0.27 -9.06
N ALA A 13 -9.70 -0.39 -9.20
CA ALA A 13 -9.52 -1.48 -10.15
C ALA A 13 -10.50 -2.64 -9.90
N ALA A 14 -10.72 -3.01 -8.63
CA ALA A 14 -11.68 -4.05 -8.26
C ALA A 14 -13.11 -3.74 -8.72
N ARG A 15 -13.54 -2.46 -8.64
CA ARG A 15 -14.84 -2.01 -9.15
C ARG A 15 -14.91 -2.14 -10.67
N SER A 16 -13.87 -1.72 -11.38
CA SER A 16 -13.83 -1.82 -12.86
C SER A 16 -13.86 -3.27 -13.31
N LEU A 17 -13.10 -4.16 -12.66
CA LEU A 17 -13.08 -5.59 -12.98
C LEU A 17 -14.42 -6.28 -12.67
N SER A 18 -15.13 -5.87 -11.61
CA SER A 18 -16.42 -6.49 -11.27
C SER A 18 -17.49 -6.22 -12.34
N ALA A 19 -17.45 -5.04 -12.96
CA ALA A 19 -18.34 -4.63 -14.05
C ALA A 19 -18.16 -5.45 -15.34
N MET A 20 -16.98 -6.05 -15.55
CA MET A 20 -16.66 -6.89 -16.72
C MET A 20 -17.23 -8.32 -16.58
N ARG A 21 -18.49 -8.46 -16.17
CA ARG A 21 -19.10 -9.75 -15.78
C ARG A 21 -18.98 -10.83 -16.86
N ASP A 22 -19.36 -10.52 -18.09
CA ASP A 22 -19.42 -11.51 -19.16
C ASP A 22 -18.01 -11.92 -19.63
N GLN A 23 -17.05 -10.98 -19.62
CA GLN A 23 -15.64 -11.29 -19.84
C GLN A 23 -15.07 -12.21 -18.76
N ARG A 24 -15.40 -11.95 -17.48
CA ARG A 24 -14.98 -12.82 -16.36
C ARG A 24 -15.60 -14.22 -16.46
N ALA A 25 -16.85 -14.33 -16.89
CA ALA A 25 -17.51 -15.61 -17.12
C ALA A 25 -16.81 -16.39 -18.25
N ALA A 26 -16.49 -15.73 -19.37
CA ALA A 26 -15.74 -16.33 -20.47
C ALA A 26 -14.32 -16.76 -20.04
N ALA A 27 -13.64 -15.93 -19.26
CA ALA A 27 -12.32 -16.24 -18.71
C ALA A 27 -12.37 -17.46 -17.78
N GLN A 28 -13.35 -17.53 -16.87
CA GLN A 28 -13.54 -18.69 -16.00
C GLN A 28 -13.82 -19.96 -16.80
N ALA A 29 -14.67 -19.89 -17.84
CA ALA A 29 -14.93 -21.04 -18.71
C ALA A 29 -13.66 -21.51 -19.45
N ARG A 30 -12.76 -20.57 -19.81
CA ARG A 30 -11.53 -20.88 -20.56
C ARG A 30 -10.38 -21.40 -19.70
N PHE A 31 -10.21 -20.84 -18.50
CA PHE A 31 -9.03 -21.06 -17.65
C PHE A 31 -9.34 -21.86 -16.37
N GLY A 32 -10.62 -21.98 -15.99
CA GLY A 32 -11.00 -22.56 -14.71
C GLY A 32 -10.64 -21.65 -13.52
N LEU A 33 -10.71 -22.23 -12.31
CA LEU A 33 -10.21 -21.63 -11.08
C LEU A 33 -9.12 -22.52 -10.48
N PRO A 34 -8.14 -21.95 -9.74
CA PRO A 34 -7.13 -22.76 -9.06
C PRO A 34 -7.76 -23.81 -8.12
N ALA A 35 -7.09 -24.96 -7.99
CA ALA A 35 -7.48 -25.95 -7.01
C ALA A 35 -7.30 -25.38 -5.60
N GLN A 36 -8.33 -25.53 -4.75
CA GLN A 36 -8.27 -25.05 -3.37
C GLN A 36 -7.42 -26.01 -2.53
N GLN A 37 -6.39 -25.49 -1.86
CA GLN A 37 -5.42 -26.28 -1.09
C GLN A 37 -5.87 -26.59 0.34
N GLY A 38 -7.19 -26.62 0.57
CA GLY A 38 -7.78 -26.69 1.90
C GLY A 38 -7.85 -25.32 2.58
N ARG A 39 -8.84 -25.16 3.46
CA ARG A 39 -9.09 -23.91 4.19
C ARG A 39 -8.93 -24.16 5.68
N ARG A 40 -8.19 -23.29 6.36
CA ARG A 40 -8.27 -23.22 7.82
C ARG A 40 -9.71 -22.81 8.18
N VAL A 41 -10.23 -23.38 9.26
CA VAL A 41 -11.57 -23.07 9.77
C VAL A 41 -11.48 -22.90 11.29
N GLY A 42 -12.30 -22.02 11.85
CA GLY A 42 -12.34 -21.75 13.28
C GLY A 42 -12.04 -20.30 13.63
N GLN A 43 -12.05 -20.03 14.95
CA GLN A 43 -11.96 -18.68 15.49
C GLN A 43 -10.65 -17.97 15.11
N GLU A 44 -9.54 -18.71 15.05
CA GLU A 44 -8.22 -18.16 14.65
C GLU A 44 -8.24 -17.53 13.25
N VAL A 45 -9.04 -18.08 12.33
CA VAL A 45 -9.17 -17.53 10.98
C VAL A 45 -9.96 -16.23 10.99
N ILE A 46 -10.99 -16.15 11.82
CA ILE A 46 -11.77 -14.91 11.98
C ILE A 46 -10.89 -13.81 12.56
N GLU A 47 -10.08 -14.13 13.57
CA GLU A 47 -9.11 -13.20 14.16
C GLU A 47 -8.06 -12.75 13.14
N ASP A 48 -7.56 -13.67 12.29
CA ASP A 48 -6.65 -13.32 11.21
C ASP A 48 -7.28 -12.38 10.19
N LEU A 49 -8.54 -12.62 9.81
CA LEU A 49 -9.29 -11.77 8.89
C LEU A 49 -9.55 -10.37 9.49
N GLU A 50 -9.91 -10.28 10.78
CA GLU A 50 -10.11 -9.02 11.48
C GLU A 50 -8.81 -8.20 11.52
N LYS A 51 -7.71 -8.83 11.92
CA LYS A 51 -6.38 -8.18 11.98
C LYS A 51 -5.88 -7.77 10.59
N ALA A 52 -6.07 -8.61 9.58
CA ALA A 52 -5.70 -8.28 8.20
C ALA A 52 -6.52 -7.08 7.66
N LEU A 53 -7.82 -7.04 7.95
CA LEU A 53 -8.67 -5.91 7.60
C LEU A 53 -8.20 -4.62 8.29
N LEU A 54 -7.84 -4.70 9.57
CA LEU A 54 -7.33 -3.56 10.32
C LEU A 54 -6.00 -3.06 9.72
N ALA A 55 -5.06 -3.95 9.41
CA ALA A 55 -3.81 -3.61 8.74
C ALA A 55 -4.05 -2.91 7.38
N GLY A 56 -4.94 -3.47 6.56
CA GLY A 56 -5.32 -2.89 5.28
C GLY A 56 -5.95 -1.50 5.41
N LYS A 57 -6.77 -1.30 6.46
CA LYS A 57 -7.35 0.00 6.79
C LYS A 57 -6.27 1.00 7.17
N VAL A 58 -5.33 0.65 8.04
CA VAL A 58 -4.19 1.51 8.40
C VAL A 58 -3.41 1.93 7.16
N ALA A 59 -3.06 0.98 6.29
CA ALA A 59 -2.33 1.27 5.05
C ALA A 59 -3.09 2.26 4.15
N ALA A 60 -4.41 2.05 3.94
CA ALA A 60 -5.22 2.94 3.12
C ALA A 60 -5.30 4.37 3.68
N TYR A 61 -5.45 4.52 5.00
CA TYR A 61 -5.44 5.85 5.64
C TYR A 61 -4.06 6.51 5.59
N ALA A 62 -2.99 5.76 5.88
CA ALA A 62 -1.63 6.27 5.79
C ALA A 62 -1.30 6.81 4.38
N GLN A 63 -1.69 6.06 3.35
CA GLN A 63 -1.56 6.47 1.95
C GLN A 63 -2.41 7.71 1.62
N GLY A 64 -3.69 7.73 2.05
CA GLY A 64 -4.58 8.85 1.82
C GLY A 64 -4.08 10.16 2.45
N PHE A 65 -3.57 10.11 3.68
CA PHE A 65 -2.98 11.27 4.34
C PHE A 65 -1.65 11.68 3.68
N ALA A 66 -0.84 10.74 3.19
CA ALA A 66 0.36 11.08 2.41
C ALA A 66 0.02 11.81 1.10
N VAL A 67 -1.06 11.41 0.41
CA VAL A 67 -1.56 12.12 -0.77
C VAL A 67 -1.97 13.56 -0.41
N MET A 68 -2.69 13.75 0.69
CA MET A 68 -3.09 15.08 1.15
C MET A 68 -1.87 15.93 1.56
N ALA A 69 -0.88 15.34 2.22
CA ALA A 69 0.35 16.04 2.60
C ALA A 69 1.12 16.52 1.38
N ALA A 70 1.29 15.67 0.37
CA ALA A 70 1.93 16.06 -0.89
C ALA A 70 1.15 17.16 -1.61
N ALA A 71 -0.19 17.07 -1.66
CA ALA A 71 -1.02 18.12 -2.24
C ALA A 71 -0.89 19.44 -1.48
N SER A 72 -0.87 19.38 -0.15
CA SER A 72 -0.67 20.57 0.70
C SER A 72 0.67 21.25 0.42
N SER A 73 1.73 20.46 0.21
CA SER A 73 3.07 20.98 -0.13
C SER A 73 3.14 21.55 -1.55
N GLU A 74 2.64 20.81 -2.55
CA GLU A 74 2.63 21.22 -3.96
C GLU A 74 1.86 22.54 -4.16
N PHE A 75 0.71 22.68 -3.50
CA PHE A 75 -0.21 23.80 -3.73
C PHE A 75 -0.20 24.86 -2.61
N GLY A 76 0.65 24.72 -1.59
CA GLY A 76 0.77 25.68 -0.49
C GLY A 76 -0.49 25.84 0.36
N TRP A 77 -1.30 24.79 0.50
CA TRP A 77 -2.61 24.86 1.17
C TRP A 77 -2.57 24.86 2.70
N ASN A 78 -1.43 24.49 3.30
CA ASN A 78 -1.28 24.35 4.75
C ASN A 78 -2.42 23.54 5.40
N LEU A 79 -2.72 22.37 4.82
CA LEU A 79 -3.85 21.55 5.23
C LEU A 79 -3.74 21.12 6.71
N PRO A 80 -4.76 21.40 7.54
CA PRO A 80 -4.72 21.03 8.95
C PRO A 80 -5.13 19.56 9.14
N MET A 81 -4.17 18.63 9.02
CA MET A 81 -4.42 17.17 9.01
C MET A 81 -5.22 16.67 10.22
N ALA A 82 -4.90 17.15 11.42
CA ALA A 82 -5.66 16.82 12.63
C ALA A 82 -7.13 17.27 12.53
N THR A 83 -7.39 18.46 11.99
CA THR A 83 -8.75 18.97 11.79
C THR A 83 -9.50 18.17 10.74
N ILE A 84 -8.84 17.81 9.62
CA ILE A 84 -9.41 16.94 8.58
C ILE A 84 -9.86 15.60 9.17
N ALA A 85 -9.00 14.96 9.97
CA ALA A 85 -9.36 13.72 10.66
C ALA A 85 -10.55 13.91 11.62
N ARG A 86 -10.62 15.04 12.35
CA ARG A 86 -11.72 15.33 13.27
C ARG A 86 -13.06 15.50 12.55
N ILE A 87 -13.11 16.24 11.45
CA ILE A 87 -14.38 16.49 10.73
C ILE A 87 -14.94 15.22 10.09
N TRP A 88 -14.09 14.24 9.75
CA TRP A 88 -14.55 12.94 9.25
C TRP A 88 -15.11 12.01 10.34
N ARG A 89 -15.02 12.36 11.64
CA ARG A 89 -15.55 11.52 12.73
C ARG A 89 -17.07 11.44 12.75
N ALA A 90 -17.77 12.39 12.13
CA ALA A 90 -19.22 12.45 12.08
C ALA A 90 -19.69 12.93 10.70
N GLY A 91 -20.95 12.64 10.35
CA GLY A 91 -21.57 13.15 9.12
C GLY A 91 -21.12 12.52 7.80
N CYS A 92 -19.95 11.90 7.72
CA CYS A 92 -19.50 11.19 6.51
C CYS A 92 -19.64 9.66 6.58
N ILE A 93 -19.54 9.00 5.42
CA ILE A 93 -19.66 7.54 5.27
C ILE A 93 -18.53 6.80 6.01
N ILE A 94 -17.30 7.33 5.98
CA ILE A 94 -16.11 6.68 6.54
C ILE A 94 -15.93 6.86 8.06
N ARG A 95 -16.93 7.46 8.74
CA ARG A 95 -16.86 7.78 10.17
C ARG A 95 -16.52 6.54 11.01
N SER A 96 -15.55 6.65 11.91
CA SER A 96 -15.18 5.57 12.82
C SER A 96 -14.35 6.07 14.00
N ARG A 97 -14.27 5.29 15.09
CA ARG A 97 -13.40 5.59 16.25
C ARG A 97 -11.93 5.75 15.85
N PHE A 98 -11.50 5.01 14.83
CA PHE A 98 -10.19 5.07 14.20
C PHE A 98 -9.76 6.50 13.79
N LEU A 99 -10.70 7.34 13.31
CA LEU A 99 -10.40 8.73 12.94
C LEU A 99 -10.06 9.61 14.16
N GLY A 100 -10.52 9.22 15.36
CA GLY A 100 -10.10 9.85 16.60
C GLY A 100 -8.62 9.63 16.88
N GLU A 101 -8.13 8.42 16.67
CA GLU A 101 -6.70 8.09 16.83
C GLU A 101 -5.84 8.82 15.80
N ILE A 102 -6.30 8.93 14.54
CA ILE A 102 -5.61 9.73 13.51
C ILE A 102 -5.53 11.21 13.92
N ALA A 103 -6.64 11.77 14.41
CA ALA A 103 -6.66 13.15 14.87
C ALA A 103 -5.69 13.38 16.04
N THR A 104 -5.61 12.44 16.98
CA THR A 104 -4.64 12.48 18.08
C THR A 104 -3.22 12.40 17.55
N ALA A 105 -2.93 11.47 16.64
CA ALA A 105 -1.60 11.29 16.06
C ALA A 105 -1.07 12.58 15.41
N PHE A 106 -1.87 13.24 14.55
CA PHE A 106 -1.49 14.52 13.95
C PHE A 106 -1.55 15.73 14.91
N THR A 107 -2.20 15.61 16.07
CA THR A 107 -2.13 16.65 17.10
C THR A 107 -0.84 16.53 17.90
N THR A 108 -0.39 15.31 18.18
CA THR A 108 0.84 15.02 18.92
C THR A 108 2.09 15.23 18.07
N ASP A 109 2.06 14.80 16.81
CA ASP A 109 3.16 14.96 15.85
C ASP A 109 2.61 15.50 14.51
N PRO A 110 2.46 16.83 14.38
CA PRO A 110 1.88 17.47 13.20
C PRO A 110 2.70 17.25 11.92
N ASP A 111 4.00 17.05 12.06
CA ASP A 111 4.96 16.97 10.96
C ASP A 111 5.34 15.52 10.62
N VAL A 112 4.62 14.54 11.19
CA VAL A 112 4.91 13.12 10.95
C VAL A 112 4.87 12.80 9.46
N ALA A 113 5.96 12.24 8.95
CA ALA A 113 6.10 11.92 7.52
C ALA A 113 5.06 10.88 7.05
N ASN A 114 4.64 9.99 7.94
CA ASN A 114 3.63 8.98 7.64
C ASN A 114 2.92 8.51 8.90
N LEU A 115 1.59 8.37 8.81
CA LEU A 115 0.75 7.89 9.91
C LEU A 115 1.23 6.55 10.49
N ALA A 116 1.73 5.65 9.64
CA ALA A 116 2.22 4.32 10.03
C ALA A 116 3.41 4.35 11.00
N LEU A 117 4.13 5.49 11.11
CA LEU A 117 5.28 5.65 11.99
C LEU A 117 4.92 6.18 13.38
N THR A 118 3.68 6.61 13.58
CA THR A 118 3.24 7.11 14.88
C THR A 118 3.01 5.96 15.86
N PRO A 119 3.22 6.15 17.18
CA PRO A 119 3.22 5.05 18.16
C PRO A 119 1.96 4.18 18.16
N ALA A 120 0.78 4.77 17.99
CA ALA A 120 -0.49 4.03 17.98
C ALA A 120 -0.60 3.12 16.74
N PHE A 121 -0.26 3.65 15.57
CA PHE A 121 -0.43 2.93 14.31
C PHE A 121 0.71 1.95 14.03
N SER A 122 1.94 2.25 14.47
CA SER A 122 3.05 1.28 14.43
C SER A 122 2.71 0.04 15.25
N LYS A 123 2.15 0.22 16.46
CA LYS A 123 1.71 -0.89 17.31
C LYS A 123 0.63 -1.74 16.65
N ILE A 124 -0.38 -1.11 16.04
CA ILE A 124 -1.41 -1.84 15.28
C ILE A 124 -0.78 -2.65 14.15
N ILE A 125 0.15 -2.07 13.40
CA ILE A 125 0.81 -2.76 12.29
C ILE A 125 1.63 -3.96 12.80
N GLU A 126 2.41 -3.80 13.88
CA GLU A 126 3.15 -4.89 14.51
C GLU A 126 2.24 -6.04 14.93
N ASP A 127 1.09 -5.73 15.54
CA ASP A 127 0.13 -6.72 16.04
C ASP A 127 -0.67 -7.42 14.93
N THR A 128 -0.67 -6.87 13.70
CA THR A 128 -1.50 -7.34 12.58
C THR A 128 -0.70 -7.86 11.38
N ASP A 129 0.61 -7.57 11.28
CA ASP A 129 1.46 -7.95 10.15
C ASP A 129 1.42 -9.46 9.85
N ALA A 130 1.55 -10.30 10.88
CA ALA A 130 1.54 -11.75 10.73
C ALA A 130 0.19 -12.27 10.20
N SER A 131 -0.93 -11.70 10.66
CA SER A 131 -2.27 -12.07 10.19
C SER A 131 -2.50 -11.62 8.75
N LEU A 132 -2.09 -10.40 8.38
CA LEU A 132 -2.16 -9.93 7.01
C LEU A 132 -1.39 -10.85 6.05
N ARG A 133 -0.19 -11.29 6.44
CA ARG A 133 0.62 -12.23 5.65
C ARG A 133 -0.09 -13.57 5.45
N ARG A 134 -0.63 -14.17 6.52
CA ARG A 134 -1.36 -15.45 6.44
C ARG A 134 -2.57 -15.33 5.51
N VAL A 135 -3.38 -14.28 5.67
CA VAL A 135 -4.54 -14.02 4.82
C VAL A 135 -4.14 -13.83 3.35
N VAL A 136 -3.08 -13.06 3.08
CA VAL A 136 -2.58 -12.87 1.70
C VAL A 136 -2.08 -14.16 1.09
N ALA A 137 -1.27 -14.93 1.81
CA ALA A 137 -0.73 -16.20 1.34
C ALA A 137 -1.84 -17.23 1.07
N GLU A 138 -2.74 -17.43 2.03
CA GLU A 138 -3.84 -18.39 1.89
C GLU A 138 -4.82 -18.01 0.77
N SER A 139 -5.12 -16.72 0.62
CA SER A 139 -5.99 -16.26 -0.44
C SER A 139 -5.35 -16.51 -1.81
N ALA A 140 -4.05 -16.23 -1.97
CA ALA A 140 -3.33 -16.51 -3.20
C ALA A 140 -3.30 -18.01 -3.53
N LEU A 141 -3.00 -18.86 -2.55
CA LEU A 141 -2.99 -20.32 -2.71
C LEU A 141 -4.36 -20.91 -3.02
N ASN A 142 -5.45 -20.26 -2.60
CA ASN A 142 -6.82 -20.71 -2.83
C ASN A 142 -7.55 -19.96 -3.95
N GLY A 143 -6.86 -19.12 -4.72
CA GLY A 143 -7.45 -18.38 -5.84
C GLY A 143 -8.51 -17.34 -5.43
N LEU A 144 -8.40 -16.79 -4.21
CA LEU A 144 -9.30 -15.77 -3.70
C LEU A 144 -8.71 -14.37 -3.94
N PRO A 145 -9.33 -13.52 -4.76
CA PRO A 145 -8.80 -12.19 -5.06
C PRO A 145 -9.05 -11.21 -3.91
N ILE A 146 -7.97 -10.71 -3.31
CA ILE A 146 -8.01 -9.69 -2.24
C ILE A 146 -7.09 -8.50 -2.56
N PRO A 147 -7.31 -7.82 -3.70
CA PRO A 147 -6.34 -6.87 -4.28
C PRO A 147 -5.94 -5.74 -3.31
N ALA A 148 -6.87 -5.22 -2.51
CA ALA A 148 -6.58 -4.16 -1.55
C ALA A 148 -5.65 -4.64 -0.40
N LEU A 149 -5.85 -5.86 0.13
CA LEU A 149 -5.02 -6.42 1.20
C LEU A 149 -3.63 -6.81 0.67
N SER A 150 -3.57 -7.44 -0.50
CA SER A 150 -2.29 -7.75 -1.17
C SER A 150 -1.49 -6.47 -1.45
N SER A 151 -2.17 -5.40 -1.90
CA SER A 151 -1.56 -4.10 -2.14
C SER A 151 -1.09 -3.42 -0.86
N ALA A 152 -1.87 -3.52 0.23
CA ALA A 152 -1.47 -3.00 1.53
C ALA A 152 -0.21 -3.69 2.07
N LEU A 153 -0.12 -5.02 1.96
CA LEU A 153 1.06 -5.78 2.34
C LEU A 153 2.28 -5.37 1.51
N ALA A 154 2.13 -5.30 0.18
CA ALA A 154 3.19 -4.89 -0.73
C ALA A 154 3.67 -3.45 -0.47
N TYR A 155 2.74 -2.53 -0.22
CA TYR A 155 3.06 -1.15 0.18
C TYR A 155 3.90 -1.14 1.46
N PHE A 156 3.45 -1.84 2.51
CA PHE A 156 4.16 -1.82 3.79
C PHE A 156 5.55 -2.45 3.68
N ASP A 157 5.67 -3.61 3.01
CA ASP A 157 6.96 -4.28 2.79
C ASP A 157 7.93 -3.45 1.93
N THR A 158 7.41 -2.63 1.02
CA THR A 158 8.22 -1.67 0.25
C THR A 158 8.62 -0.48 1.11
N TYR A 159 7.67 0.11 1.85
CA TYR A 159 7.88 1.30 2.66
C TYR A 159 8.92 1.08 3.77
N ARG A 160 8.90 -0.11 4.41
CA ARG A 160 9.82 -0.45 5.51
C ARG A 160 11.19 -1.00 5.05
N ARG A 161 11.46 -1.00 3.74
CA ARG A 161 12.71 -1.55 3.18
C ARG A 161 13.63 -0.43 2.71
N ALA A 162 14.59 -0.06 3.56
CA ALA A 162 15.55 1.01 3.27
C ALA A 162 16.31 0.82 1.94
N ARG A 163 16.72 -0.43 1.63
CA ARG A 163 17.32 -0.78 0.33
C ARG A 163 16.36 -1.64 -0.49
N GLY A 164 15.56 -0.98 -1.31
CA GLY A 164 14.66 -1.63 -2.27
C GLY A 164 15.37 -2.22 -3.49
N SER A 165 14.58 -2.76 -4.42
CA SER A 165 15.05 -3.33 -5.70
C SER A 165 15.07 -2.32 -6.86
N ALA A 166 14.74 -1.04 -6.60
CA ALA A 166 14.69 0.00 -7.62
C ALA A 166 16.05 0.30 -8.27
N ASN A 167 17.15 -0.10 -7.63
CA ASN A 167 18.48 -0.06 -8.22
C ASN A 167 18.57 -0.90 -9.52
N LEU A 168 17.88 -2.05 -9.58
CA LEU A 168 17.83 -2.86 -10.80
C LEU A 168 17.03 -2.16 -11.90
N ILE A 169 15.95 -1.46 -11.54
CA ILE A 169 15.19 -0.64 -12.50
C ILE A 169 16.07 0.47 -13.07
N GLN A 170 16.86 1.16 -12.22
CA GLN A 170 17.80 2.18 -12.68
C GLN A 170 18.86 1.60 -13.62
N ALA A 171 19.45 0.44 -13.28
CA ALA A 171 20.39 -0.26 -14.15
C ALA A 171 19.77 -0.64 -15.51
N GLN A 172 18.53 -1.15 -15.53
CA GLN A 172 17.83 -1.47 -16.77
C GLN A 172 17.60 -0.22 -17.62
N ARG A 173 17.08 0.86 -17.04
CA ARG A 173 16.84 2.13 -17.74
C ARG A 173 18.13 2.67 -18.35
N ASP A 174 19.22 2.62 -17.60
CA ASP A 174 20.50 3.06 -18.10
C ASP A 174 21.05 2.16 -19.22
N PHE A 175 20.90 0.84 -19.08
CA PHE A 175 21.31 -0.14 -20.08
C PHE A 175 20.69 0.10 -21.47
N PHE A 176 19.35 0.21 -21.55
CA PHE A 176 18.66 0.29 -22.86
C PHE A 176 18.44 1.73 -23.35
N GLY A 177 18.63 2.74 -22.49
CA GLY A 177 18.18 4.11 -22.77
C GLY A 177 19.12 5.22 -22.30
N ALA A 178 20.31 4.89 -21.77
CA ALA A 178 21.29 5.86 -21.28
C ALA A 178 20.68 6.93 -20.35
N HIS A 179 19.78 6.50 -19.47
CA HIS A 179 19.05 7.39 -18.56
C HIS A 179 19.87 7.86 -17.36
N GLY A 180 21.07 7.32 -17.14
CA GLY A 180 21.88 7.57 -15.96
C GLY A 180 21.29 6.96 -14.68
N PHE A 181 22.08 6.96 -13.62
CA PHE A 181 21.63 6.63 -12.27
C PHE A 181 22.47 7.31 -11.19
N ALA A 182 21.88 7.49 -10.01
CA ALA A 182 22.59 7.93 -8.81
C ALA A 182 23.25 6.74 -8.10
N ARG A 183 24.42 6.98 -7.50
CA ARG A 183 25.09 6.00 -6.64
C ARG A 183 24.82 6.31 -5.16
N LEU A 184 25.02 5.31 -4.30
CA LEU A 184 24.86 5.48 -2.85
C LEU A 184 26.14 6.00 -2.17
N ASP A 185 27.28 5.86 -2.83
CA ASP A 185 28.61 6.22 -2.33
C ASP A 185 29.12 7.54 -2.91
N GLN A 186 28.36 8.19 -3.80
CA GLN A 186 28.74 9.42 -4.49
C GLN A 186 27.53 10.33 -4.66
N GLU A 187 27.74 11.65 -4.60
CA GLU A 187 26.72 12.63 -4.94
C GLU A 187 26.57 12.74 -6.48
N GLY A 188 25.34 12.98 -6.95
CA GLY A 188 25.03 13.12 -8.37
C GLY A 188 24.15 11.99 -8.92
N GLY A 189 23.62 12.19 -10.14
CA GLY A 189 22.62 11.31 -10.78
C GLY A 189 22.96 10.83 -12.19
N ASP A 190 24.12 11.23 -12.73
CA ASP A 190 24.46 11.05 -14.15
C ASP A 190 25.52 9.96 -14.37
N HIS A 191 25.57 8.95 -13.49
CA HIS A 191 26.47 7.82 -13.73
C HIS A 191 25.90 6.92 -14.80
N HIS A 192 26.75 6.49 -15.73
CA HIS A 192 26.43 5.46 -16.70
C HIS A 192 27.22 4.18 -16.41
N GLY A 193 26.56 3.04 -16.49
CA GLY A 193 27.17 1.74 -16.29
C GLY A 193 27.92 1.26 -17.54
N PRO A 194 28.96 0.42 -17.38
CA PRO A 194 29.65 -0.21 -18.50
C PRO A 194 28.81 -1.40 -19.03
N TRP A 195 27.68 -1.10 -19.66
CA TRP A 195 26.68 -2.08 -20.07
C TRP A 195 27.05 -2.90 -21.31
N GLY A 196 27.89 -2.34 -22.19
CA GLY A 196 28.25 -2.95 -23.46
C GLY A 196 28.87 -1.94 -24.43
N GLY A 197 30.20 -1.88 -24.42
CA GLY A 197 31.01 -1.05 -25.33
C GLY A 197 32.48 -1.50 -25.40
N THR A 198 32.77 -2.73 -24.97
CA THR A 198 34.09 -3.37 -25.13
C THR A 198 33.93 -4.58 -26.03
N GLY A 199 33.77 -4.30 -27.33
CA GLY A 199 34.24 -5.17 -28.39
C GLY A 199 35.63 -4.72 -28.82
#